data_AF-A0A7J6UEE0-F1
#
_entry.id   AF-A0A7J6UEE0-F1
#
_cell.length_a   1.000
_cell.length_b   1.000
_cell.length_c   1.000
_cell.angle_alpha   90.00
_cell.angle_beta   90.00
_cell.angle_gamma   90.00
#
_symmetry.space_group_name_H-M   'P 1'
#
loop_
_entity.id
_entity.type
_entity.pdbx_description
1 polymer ?
#
loop_
_entity_poly.entity_id
_entity_poly.type
_entity_poly.pdbx_seq_one_letter_code
_entity_poly.pdbx_strand_id
1 'polypeptide(L)'
;SLSHCLGEVAWSLHDLAGTIAPADKQELQRMTRHFVDIVVPVVASMFSRIYGDAAEGLLSFITKVPSDAHLDDSSEPVEAGRSGESQDGVVDAVHETPRSPEGASTVVGASAFAARKWWVNSHIALKKGRSFTAKLIDKTDVSHDVRRFTFALPHQNDILGLPIGHHVKLTASMPNPRTGLAPVESVSRPYTPTTLDDRKGSFQLVVKIYPSGQDESHPDGGWMSQYLDKLEPGQDSIQVTGPVGRLTYKGNGIFDIVRSECQSCNGIKNLGMVAGGTGITPHYQIIQHILQTKDPMKMSLLCANKTPDDVLLGPELAMLADTHPGQLK
;
A
#
# COMPACT_ATOMS: atom_id res chain seq x y z
N SER A 1 10.87 -22.69 7.00
CA SER A 1 10.25 -23.05 5.70
C SER A 1 9.06 -22.12 5.44
N LEU A 2 8.57 -21.99 4.20
CA LEU A 2 7.36 -21.19 3.92
C LEU A 2 6.14 -21.71 4.72
N SER A 3 6.06 -23.02 4.96
CA SER A 3 5.05 -23.63 5.84
C SER A 3 5.12 -23.12 7.28
N HIS A 4 6.32 -22.92 7.81
CA HIS A 4 6.51 -22.34 9.14
C HIS A 4 6.02 -20.88 9.17
N CYS A 5 6.36 -20.05 8.18
CA CYS A 5 5.85 -18.68 8.11
C CYS A 5 4.32 -18.60 7.97
N LEU A 6 3.72 -19.44 7.13
CA LEU A 6 2.26 -19.43 6.95
C LEU A 6 1.54 -19.99 8.18
N GLY A 7 2.10 -21.02 8.83
CA GLY A 7 1.62 -21.55 10.10
C GLY A 7 1.68 -20.51 11.22
N GLU A 8 2.81 -19.81 11.35
CA GLU A 8 3.01 -18.73 12.32
C GLU A 8 2.05 -17.55 12.09
N VAL A 9 1.79 -17.17 10.83
CA VAL A 9 0.82 -16.11 10.51
C VAL A 9 -0.61 -16.55 10.86
N ALA A 10 -0.99 -17.78 10.52
CA ALA A 10 -2.33 -18.31 10.86
C ALA A 10 -2.52 -18.44 12.38
N TRP A 11 -1.50 -18.93 13.10
CA TRP A 11 -1.50 -19.00 14.57
C TRP A 11 -1.55 -17.61 15.21
N SER A 12 -0.76 -16.66 14.73
CA SER A 12 -0.76 -15.29 15.23
C SER A 12 -2.11 -14.60 15.02
N LEU A 13 -2.77 -14.85 13.89
CA LEU A 13 -4.12 -14.33 13.62
C LEU A 13 -5.19 -14.94 14.54
N HIS A 14 -5.03 -16.20 14.94
CA HIS A 14 -5.89 -16.87 15.91
C HIS A 14 -5.68 -16.32 17.34
N ASP A 15 -4.42 -16.08 17.73
CA ASP A 15 -4.05 -15.60 19.06
C ASP A 15 -4.35 -14.09 19.27
N LEU A 16 -4.39 -13.30 18.19
CA LEU A 16 -4.78 -11.88 18.24
C LEU A 16 -6.19 -11.64 18.78
N ALA A 17 -7.07 -12.66 18.78
CA ALA A 17 -8.44 -12.56 19.26
C ALA A 17 -8.56 -12.19 20.75
N GLY A 18 -7.50 -12.36 21.55
CA GLY A 18 -7.44 -11.99 22.96
C GLY A 18 -6.95 -10.57 23.25
N THR A 19 -6.33 -9.90 22.27
CA THR A 19 -5.68 -8.58 22.43
C THR A 19 -6.40 -7.42 21.76
N ILE A 20 -7.50 -7.70 21.05
CA ILE A 20 -8.23 -6.72 20.24
C ILE A 20 -9.48 -6.24 20.98
N ALA A 21 -9.80 -4.95 20.84
CA ALA A 21 -11.03 -4.38 21.37
C ALA A 21 -12.26 -5.15 20.84
N PRO A 22 -13.31 -5.40 21.65
CA PRO A 22 -14.46 -6.22 21.25
C PRO A 22 -15.13 -5.78 19.93
N ALA A 23 -15.08 -4.48 19.62
CA ALA A 23 -15.65 -3.88 18.41
C ALA A 23 -14.95 -4.32 17.10
N ASP A 24 -13.66 -4.68 17.16
CA ASP A 24 -12.86 -4.99 15.97
C ASP A 24 -12.73 -6.50 15.72
N LYS A 25 -13.25 -7.32 16.64
CA LYS A 25 -13.19 -8.79 16.59
C LYS A 25 -13.90 -9.35 15.36
N GLN A 26 -15.01 -8.73 14.94
CA GLN A 26 -15.81 -9.17 13.81
C GLN A 26 -15.12 -8.88 12.46
N GLU A 27 -14.45 -7.74 12.34
CA GLU A 27 -13.67 -7.38 11.15
C GLU A 27 -12.38 -8.21 11.07
N LEU A 28 -11.70 -8.45 12.19
CA LEU A 28 -10.57 -9.39 12.24
C LEU A 28 -10.98 -10.79 11.78
N GLN A 29 -12.12 -11.32 12.26
CA GLN A 29 -12.64 -12.62 11.82
C GLN A 29 -12.94 -12.65 10.31
N ARG A 30 -13.40 -11.53 9.75
CA ARG A 30 -13.65 -11.39 8.31
C ARG A 30 -12.34 -11.37 7.52
N MET A 31 -11.36 -10.59 7.97
CA MET A 31 -10.03 -10.51 7.33
C MET A 31 -9.26 -11.82 7.44
N THR A 32 -9.36 -12.51 8.59
CA THR A 32 -8.75 -13.82 8.83
C THR A 32 -9.35 -14.87 7.91
N ARG A 33 -10.69 -14.92 7.79
CA ARG A 33 -11.35 -15.79 6.79
C ARG A 33 -10.88 -15.45 5.38
N HIS A 34 -10.84 -14.18 5.00
CA HIS A 34 -10.36 -13.79 3.68
C HIS A 34 -8.90 -14.21 3.41
N PHE A 35 -8.03 -14.08 4.41
CA PHE A 35 -6.64 -14.52 4.33
C PHE A 35 -6.53 -16.06 4.18
N VAL A 36 -7.25 -16.81 5.02
CA VAL A 36 -7.26 -18.29 4.98
C VAL A 36 -7.92 -18.84 3.73
N ASP A 37 -9.01 -18.23 3.27
CA ASP A 37 -9.80 -18.75 2.15
C ASP A 37 -9.24 -18.34 0.79
N ILE A 38 -8.50 -17.22 0.72
CA ILE A 38 -8.04 -16.67 -0.56
C ILE A 38 -6.51 -16.63 -0.65
N VAL A 39 -5.83 -16.10 0.36
CA VAL A 39 -4.38 -15.91 0.29
C VAL A 39 -3.65 -17.25 0.42
N VAL A 40 -4.05 -18.08 1.37
CA VAL A 40 -3.41 -19.39 1.62
C VAL A 40 -3.51 -20.32 0.40
N PRO A 41 -4.67 -20.51 -0.28
CA PRO A 41 -4.74 -21.35 -1.48
C PRO A 41 -3.95 -20.81 -2.66
N VAL A 42 -3.90 -19.48 -2.83
CA VAL A 42 -3.11 -18.84 -3.90
C VAL A 42 -1.62 -19.05 -3.67
N VAL A 43 -1.15 -18.89 -2.43
CA VAL A 43 0.26 -19.12 -2.08
C VAL A 43 0.60 -20.61 -2.19
N ALA A 44 -0.27 -21.51 -1.72
CA ALA A 44 -0.08 -22.96 -1.84
C ALA A 44 -0.04 -23.42 -3.31
N SER A 45 -0.94 -22.92 -4.15
CA SER A 45 -0.97 -23.17 -5.59
C SER A 45 0.30 -22.65 -6.28
N MET A 46 0.76 -21.45 -5.93
CA MET A 46 2.02 -20.91 -6.45
C MET A 46 3.22 -21.77 -6.04
N PHE A 47 3.24 -22.26 -4.80
CA PHE A 47 4.33 -23.12 -4.29
C PHE A 47 4.32 -24.50 -4.96
N SER A 48 3.14 -25.11 -5.13
CA SER A 48 2.99 -26.39 -5.85
C SER A 48 3.44 -26.29 -7.31
N ARG A 49 3.12 -25.19 -8.00
CA ARG A 49 3.60 -24.93 -9.38
C ARG A 49 5.13 -24.76 -9.49
N ILE A 50 5.79 -24.33 -8.42
CA ILE A 50 7.26 -24.12 -8.39
C ILE A 50 8.00 -25.39 -7.97
N TYR A 51 7.44 -26.19 -7.07
CA TYR A 51 8.16 -27.30 -6.41
C TYR A 51 7.57 -28.71 -6.69
N GLY A 52 6.48 -28.83 -7.43
CA GLY A 52 5.89 -30.13 -7.82
C GLY A 52 5.32 -30.95 -6.66
N ASP A 53 5.28 -32.28 -6.82
CA ASP A 53 4.63 -33.25 -5.91
C ASP A 53 5.23 -33.32 -4.48
N ALA A 54 6.36 -32.64 -4.23
CA ALA A 54 6.93 -32.49 -2.88
C ALA A 54 6.03 -31.66 -1.93
N ALA A 55 4.94 -31.06 -2.43
CA ALA A 55 4.05 -30.16 -1.70
C ALA A 55 2.79 -30.84 -1.09
N GLU A 56 2.45 -32.08 -1.45
CA GLU A 56 1.19 -32.71 -0.99
C GLU A 56 1.14 -32.95 0.53
N GLY A 57 2.30 -33.22 1.16
CA GLY A 57 2.40 -33.34 2.62
C GLY A 57 2.24 -32.01 3.37
N LEU A 58 2.38 -30.87 2.68
CA LEU A 58 2.34 -29.52 3.28
C LEU A 58 0.90 -28.98 3.42
N LEU A 59 0.02 -29.35 2.49
CA LEU A 59 -1.38 -28.89 2.44
C LEU A 59 -2.24 -29.47 3.57
N SER A 60 -2.01 -30.73 3.96
CA SER A 60 -2.74 -31.41 5.05
C SER A 60 -2.43 -30.84 6.44
N PHE A 61 -1.33 -30.10 6.59
CA PHE A 61 -0.94 -29.43 7.83
C PHE A 61 -1.56 -28.04 7.97
N ILE A 62 -1.84 -27.36 6.85
CA ILE A 62 -2.40 -26.01 6.81
C ILE A 62 -3.92 -26.02 7.04
N THR A 63 -4.60 -27.12 6.71
CA THR A 63 -6.06 -27.27 6.85
C THR A 63 -6.54 -27.73 8.24
N LYS A 64 -5.63 -28.00 9.18
CA LYS A 64 -5.97 -28.36 10.58
C LYS A 64 -6.23 -27.12 11.46
N VAL A 65 -7.09 -26.21 11.01
CA VAL A 65 -7.72 -25.22 11.91
C VAL A 65 -8.98 -25.88 12.48
N PRO A 66 -9.19 -25.90 13.81
CA PRO A 66 -10.35 -26.57 14.41
C PRO A 66 -11.66 -25.97 13.90
N SER A 67 -12.58 -26.84 13.48
CA SER A 67 -13.91 -26.53 12.96
C SER A 67 -14.92 -26.02 14.00
N ASP A 68 -14.50 -25.77 15.24
CA ASP A 68 -15.41 -25.52 16.38
C ASP A 68 -15.78 -24.05 16.57
N ALA A 69 -15.81 -23.26 15.49
CA ALA A 69 -16.30 -21.87 15.52
C ALA A 69 -17.82 -21.75 15.26
N HIS A 70 -18.60 -22.77 15.63
CA HIS A 70 -20.06 -22.70 15.66
C HIS A 70 -20.54 -22.57 17.10
N LEU A 71 -20.92 -21.35 17.50
CA LEU A 71 -21.79 -21.14 18.67
C LEU A 71 -22.80 -19.99 18.39
N ASP A 72 -24.06 -20.39 18.51
CA ASP A 72 -25.33 -19.68 18.66
C ASP A 72 -25.77 -18.58 17.68
N ASP A 73 -26.54 -19.06 16.71
CA ASP A 73 -27.66 -18.37 16.05
C ASP A 73 -28.84 -18.28 17.03
N SER A 74 -28.98 -17.17 17.76
CA SER A 74 -30.24 -16.84 18.45
C SER A 74 -30.42 -15.34 18.66
N SER A 75 -31.08 -14.68 17.70
CA SER A 75 -32.04 -13.61 18.01
C SER A 75 -32.97 -13.37 16.83
N GLU A 76 -34.25 -13.65 17.05
CA GLU A 76 -35.41 -13.52 16.18
C GLU A 76 -35.70 -12.08 15.68
N PRO A 77 -36.51 -11.92 14.61
CA PRO A 77 -36.80 -10.65 13.96
C PRO A 77 -37.89 -9.86 14.70
N VAL A 78 -37.72 -8.54 14.78
CA VAL A 78 -38.79 -7.63 15.23
C VAL A 78 -39.44 -7.01 13.99
N GLU A 79 -40.70 -7.37 13.76
CA GLU A 79 -41.57 -6.75 12.75
C GLU A 79 -42.68 -5.91 13.41
N ALA A 80 -43.06 -4.87 12.67
CA ALA A 80 -44.35 -4.17 12.64
C ALA A 80 -44.72 -3.09 13.69
N GLY A 81 -44.99 -1.91 13.15
CA GLY A 81 -45.85 -0.87 13.72
C GLY A 81 -46.29 0.14 12.65
N ARG A 82 -47.45 -0.11 12.04
CA ARG A 82 -48.17 0.76 11.08
C ARG A 82 -49.00 1.83 11.82
N SER A 83 -49.10 3.03 11.21
CA SER A 83 -50.30 3.91 11.11
C SER A 83 -49.85 5.27 10.54
N GLY A 84 -50.47 5.97 9.60
CA GLY A 84 -51.68 5.83 8.79
C GLY A 84 -51.80 7.07 7.86
N GLU A 85 -52.55 6.91 6.76
CA GLU A 85 -53.39 7.84 5.96
C GLU A 85 -53.28 9.38 6.18
N SER A 86 -53.43 10.29 5.19
CA SER A 86 -54.19 10.32 3.91
C SER A 86 -53.88 11.60 3.09
N GLN A 87 -54.03 11.53 1.75
CA GLN A 87 -54.68 12.46 0.76
C GLN A 87 -54.44 14.00 0.84
N ASP A 88 -54.40 14.82 -0.21
CA ASP A 88 -54.80 14.82 -1.63
C ASP A 88 -54.16 16.06 -2.30
N GLY A 89 -54.10 16.12 -3.64
CA GLY A 89 -54.04 17.42 -4.34
C GLY A 89 -53.24 17.47 -5.64
N VAL A 90 -53.87 17.05 -6.74
CA VAL A 90 -53.45 17.34 -8.13
C VAL A 90 -53.92 18.75 -8.50
N VAL A 91 -53.06 19.57 -9.10
CA VAL A 91 -53.43 20.57 -10.11
C VAL A 91 -52.29 20.76 -11.12
N ASP A 92 -52.65 20.64 -12.40
CA ASP A 92 -51.83 20.92 -13.58
C ASP A 92 -51.52 22.42 -13.71
N ALA A 93 -50.36 22.76 -14.30
CA ALA A 93 -50.28 23.30 -15.66
C ALA A 93 -49.15 24.33 -15.88
N VAL A 94 -48.67 24.27 -17.13
CA VAL A 94 -48.06 25.31 -17.97
C VAL A 94 -46.55 25.53 -17.93
N HIS A 95 -46.00 25.22 -19.10
CA HIS A 95 -44.72 25.53 -19.70
C HIS A 95 -44.48 27.05 -19.82
N GLU A 96 -43.41 27.56 -19.21
CA GLU A 96 -42.80 28.84 -19.61
C GLU A 96 -41.30 28.83 -19.34
N THR A 97 -40.52 29.06 -20.40
CA THR A 97 -39.08 29.33 -20.35
C THR A 97 -38.84 30.81 -20.07
N PRO A 98 -37.96 31.17 -19.11
CA PRO A 98 -37.41 32.52 -19.07
C PRO A 98 -35.95 32.56 -19.53
N ARG A 99 -35.67 33.61 -20.28
CA ARG A 99 -34.38 34.01 -20.87
C ARG A 99 -33.29 34.25 -19.81
N SER A 100 -32.06 34.07 -20.28
CA SER A 100 -30.77 34.45 -19.68
C SER A 100 -30.78 35.78 -18.91
N PRO A 101 -30.14 35.84 -17.73
CA PRO A 101 -29.40 37.02 -17.29
C PRO A 101 -27.91 36.84 -17.60
N GLU A 102 -27.37 37.78 -18.38
CA GLU A 102 -25.94 37.98 -18.57
C GLU A 102 -25.24 38.22 -17.22
N GLY A 103 -24.04 37.65 -17.04
CA GLY A 103 -23.10 38.11 -16.03
C GLY A 103 -22.78 37.17 -14.87
N ALA A 104 -22.21 35.99 -15.15
CA ALA A 104 -21.38 35.26 -14.18
C ALA A 104 -20.50 34.20 -14.87
N SER A 105 -19.45 34.62 -15.58
CA SER A 105 -18.43 33.68 -16.08
C SER A 105 -17.06 34.33 -16.06
N THR A 106 -16.38 34.31 -14.90
CA THR A 106 -14.95 34.65 -14.85
C THR A 106 -14.20 34.14 -13.60
N VAL A 107 -14.49 32.94 -13.09
CA VAL A 107 -13.62 32.34 -12.03
C VAL A 107 -13.21 30.88 -12.31
N VAL A 108 -13.89 30.15 -13.19
CA VAL A 108 -13.55 28.74 -13.49
C VAL A 108 -12.37 28.60 -14.47
N GLY A 109 -12.05 29.65 -15.25
CA GLY A 109 -11.01 29.61 -16.29
C GLY A 109 -9.58 29.70 -15.75
N ALA A 110 -9.32 30.51 -14.73
CA ALA A 110 -7.96 30.78 -14.24
C ALA A 110 -7.33 29.57 -13.54
N SER A 111 -8.12 28.80 -12.80
CA SER A 111 -7.69 27.59 -12.09
C SER A 111 -7.44 26.41 -13.04
N ALA A 112 -8.28 26.22 -14.06
CA ALA A 112 -8.08 25.18 -15.08
C ALA A 112 -6.89 25.48 -16.01
N PHE A 113 -6.66 26.75 -16.37
CA PHE A 113 -5.48 27.15 -17.15
C PHE A 113 -4.18 27.07 -16.34
N ALA A 114 -4.21 27.45 -15.07
CA ALA A 114 -3.07 27.29 -14.16
C ALA A 114 -2.75 25.81 -13.98
N ALA A 115 -3.74 24.96 -13.69
CA ALA A 115 -3.56 23.50 -13.58
C ALA A 115 -3.02 22.88 -14.88
N ARG A 116 -3.50 23.32 -16.05
CA ARG A 116 -2.99 22.89 -17.36
C ARG A 116 -1.55 23.32 -17.60
N LYS A 117 -1.20 24.60 -17.35
CA LYS A 117 0.18 25.10 -17.49
C LYS A 117 1.13 24.47 -16.45
N TRP A 118 0.60 24.07 -15.29
CA TRP A 118 1.30 23.41 -14.19
C TRP A 118 1.62 21.94 -14.48
N TRP A 119 0.80 21.26 -15.30
CA TRP A 119 1.08 19.91 -15.81
C TRP A 119 2.02 19.93 -17.04
N VAL A 120 1.92 20.95 -17.90
CA VAL A 120 2.68 21.07 -19.17
C VAL A 120 4.19 21.25 -18.99
N ASN A 121 4.68 21.68 -17.82
CA ASN A 121 6.11 21.94 -17.57
C ASN A 121 6.81 20.91 -16.67
N SER A 122 6.12 19.85 -16.23
CA SER A 122 6.70 18.83 -15.33
C SER A 122 7.18 17.64 -16.16
N HIS A 123 8.49 17.33 -16.15
CA HIS A 123 8.98 16.14 -16.82
C HIS A 123 8.84 14.91 -15.91
N ILE A 124 8.63 13.76 -16.52
CA ILE A 124 8.60 12.47 -15.81
C ILE A 124 10.02 11.92 -15.70
N ALA A 125 10.49 11.72 -14.47
CA ALA A 125 11.83 11.20 -14.20
C ALA A 125 11.95 9.70 -14.53
N LEU A 126 10.98 8.87 -14.11
CA LEU A 126 11.01 7.43 -14.39
C LEU A 126 10.62 7.12 -15.83
N LYS A 127 11.58 6.56 -16.58
CA LYS A 127 11.35 6.06 -17.94
C LYS A 127 11.65 4.57 -17.97
N LYS A 128 10.70 3.77 -18.42
CA LYS A 128 10.81 2.30 -18.46
C LYS A 128 12.13 1.87 -19.12
N GLY A 129 12.90 1.05 -18.40
CA GLY A 129 14.19 0.52 -18.87
C GLY A 129 15.36 1.52 -18.79
N ARG A 130 15.16 2.69 -18.19
CA ARG A 130 16.23 3.68 -17.95
C ARG A 130 16.45 3.88 -16.46
N SER A 131 17.69 4.15 -16.09
CA SER A 131 18.06 4.61 -14.76
C SER A 131 18.33 6.11 -14.78
N PHE A 132 18.20 6.74 -13.62
CA PHE A 132 18.74 8.07 -13.36
C PHE A 132 19.42 8.10 -11.99
N THR A 133 20.37 9.00 -11.83
CA THR A 133 21.05 9.23 -10.56
C THR A 133 20.26 10.21 -9.73
N ALA A 134 19.89 9.84 -8.51
CA ALA A 134 19.15 10.69 -7.58
C ALA A 134 20.05 11.07 -6.40
N LYS A 135 20.21 12.38 -6.18
CA LYS A 135 21.04 12.91 -5.09
C LYS A 135 20.28 12.87 -3.77
N LEU A 136 20.90 12.37 -2.70
CA LEU A 136 20.34 12.48 -1.36
C LEU A 136 20.41 13.95 -0.93
N ILE A 137 19.26 14.56 -0.64
CA ILE A 137 19.19 15.97 -0.22
C ILE A 137 18.80 16.14 1.24
N ASP A 138 18.16 15.13 1.83
CA ASP A 138 17.82 15.12 3.26
C ASP A 138 17.72 13.69 3.79
N LYS A 139 18.12 13.49 5.04
CA LYS A 139 18.01 12.22 5.78
C LYS A 139 17.59 12.55 7.21
N THR A 140 16.39 12.10 7.58
CA THR A 140 15.82 12.34 8.91
C THR A 140 15.60 11.01 9.64
N ASP A 141 15.97 10.96 10.92
CA ASP A 141 15.66 9.83 11.80
C ASP A 141 14.17 9.87 12.19
N VAL A 142 13.44 8.81 11.86
CA VAL A 142 12.02 8.65 12.21
C VAL A 142 11.90 7.86 13.51
N SER A 143 12.74 6.84 13.68
CA SER A 143 12.88 6.05 14.90
C SER A 143 14.35 5.59 15.04
N HIS A 144 14.64 4.81 16.09
CA HIS A 144 15.97 4.24 16.33
C HIS A 144 16.51 3.41 15.16
N ASP A 145 15.64 2.81 14.34
CA ASP A 145 15.98 1.96 13.20
C ASP A 145 15.27 2.36 11.89
N VAL A 146 14.52 3.46 11.85
CA VAL A 146 13.84 3.94 10.64
C VAL A 146 14.36 5.31 10.23
N ARG A 147 14.68 5.45 8.94
CA ARG A 147 15.14 6.70 8.32
C ARG A 147 14.20 7.09 7.20
N ARG A 148 14.01 8.40 7.04
CA ARG A 148 13.36 9.02 5.88
C ARG A 148 14.42 9.64 5.01
N PHE A 149 14.55 9.15 3.79
CA PHE A 149 15.48 9.66 2.79
C PHE A 149 14.71 10.49 1.77
N THR A 150 15.13 11.72 1.54
CA THR A 150 14.60 12.57 0.46
C THR A 150 15.63 12.64 -0.65
N PHE A 151 15.27 12.17 -1.84
CA PHE A 151 16.12 12.20 -3.02
C PHE A 151 15.61 13.25 -4.02
N ALA A 152 16.52 14.04 -4.57
CA ALA A 152 16.22 14.99 -5.63
C ALA A 152 15.97 14.27 -6.97
N LEU A 153 14.99 14.76 -7.71
CA LEU A 153 14.78 14.43 -9.12
C LEU A 153 15.75 15.25 -10.01
N PRO A 154 15.94 14.86 -11.28
CA PRO A 154 16.85 15.56 -12.19
C PRO A 154 16.57 17.07 -12.31
N HIS A 155 15.30 17.47 -12.29
CA HIS A 155 14.91 18.88 -12.26
C HIS A 155 13.88 19.18 -11.16
N GLN A 156 13.88 20.43 -10.67
CA GLN A 156 13.05 20.88 -9.56
C GLN A 156 11.54 20.80 -9.83
N ASN A 157 11.13 20.85 -11.10
CA ASN A 157 9.72 20.75 -11.52
C ASN A 157 9.33 19.33 -11.96
N ASP A 158 10.24 18.37 -11.92
CA ASP A 158 9.93 17.00 -12.31
C ASP A 158 9.02 16.34 -11.28
N ILE A 159 8.25 15.36 -11.74
CA ILE A 159 7.58 14.38 -10.90
C ILE A 159 8.28 13.04 -11.06
N LEU A 160 8.14 12.15 -10.08
CA LEU A 160 8.76 10.83 -10.16
C LEU A 160 8.15 10.04 -11.33
N GLY A 161 6.83 10.13 -11.52
CA GLY A 161 6.08 9.44 -12.55
C GLY A 161 5.96 7.94 -12.28
N LEU A 162 5.72 7.58 -11.02
CA LEU A 162 5.57 6.19 -10.59
C LEU A 162 4.08 5.81 -10.59
N PRO A 163 3.64 4.89 -11.48
CA PRO A 163 2.25 4.42 -11.46
C PRO A 163 1.89 3.80 -10.11
N ILE A 164 0.69 4.06 -9.61
CA ILE A 164 0.23 3.56 -8.31
C ILE A 164 0.20 2.02 -8.30
N GLY A 165 0.85 1.41 -7.32
CA GLY A 165 1.09 -0.05 -7.25
C GLY A 165 2.46 -0.50 -7.78
N HIS A 166 3.26 0.42 -8.33
CA HIS A 166 4.63 0.16 -8.76
C HIS A 166 5.65 0.64 -7.71
N HIS A 167 6.88 0.16 -7.86
CA HIS A 167 8.04 0.54 -7.04
C HIS A 167 9.22 0.95 -7.92
N VAL A 168 10.25 1.51 -7.30
CA VAL A 168 11.56 1.75 -7.91
C VAL A 168 12.56 0.70 -7.44
N LYS A 169 13.63 0.49 -8.20
CA LYS A 169 14.80 -0.26 -7.77
C LYS A 169 15.95 0.70 -7.51
N LEU A 170 16.53 0.61 -6.31
CA LEU A 170 17.78 1.28 -5.99
C LEU A 170 18.92 0.32 -6.30
N THR A 171 19.95 0.81 -7.00
CA THR A 171 21.14 0.04 -7.33
C THR A 171 22.38 0.75 -6.80
N ALA A 172 23.21 0.01 -6.09
CA ALA A 172 24.46 0.51 -5.55
C ALA A 172 25.54 -0.57 -5.63
N SER A 173 26.77 -0.14 -5.84
CA SER A 173 27.95 -0.98 -5.80
C SER A 173 28.49 -0.97 -4.36
N MET A 174 28.44 -2.11 -3.68
CA MET A 174 28.88 -2.24 -2.28
C MET A 174 29.81 -3.44 -2.07
N PRO A 175 30.82 -3.35 -1.17
CA PRO A 175 31.64 -4.49 -0.79
C PRO A 175 30.78 -5.59 -0.19
N ASN A 176 31.15 -6.84 -0.44
CA ASN A 176 30.47 -7.97 0.18
C ASN A 176 30.85 -8.01 1.69
N PRO A 177 29.90 -7.82 2.62
CA PRO A 177 30.17 -7.78 4.05
C PRO A 177 30.68 -9.12 4.63
N ARG A 178 30.48 -10.25 3.94
CA ARG A 178 30.99 -11.57 4.37
C ARG A 178 32.45 -11.79 4.01
N THR A 179 32.90 -11.24 2.89
CA THR A 179 34.26 -11.47 2.39
C THR A 179 35.18 -10.28 2.67
N GLY A 180 34.62 -9.09 2.94
CA GLY A 180 35.37 -7.87 3.24
C GLY A 180 36.27 -7.37 2.10
N LEU A 181 36.21 -8.00 0.94
CA LEU A 181 37.16 -7.84 -0.16
C LEU A 181 36.46 -7.41 -1.44
N ALA A 182 37.22 -6.70 -2.28
CA ALA A 182 36.90 -6.51 -3.68
C ALA A 182 36.78 -7.89 -4.38
N PRO A 183 35.85 -8.05 -5.33
CA PRO A 183 35.15 -6.98 -6.05
C PRO A 183 33.87 -6.49 -5.36
N VAL A 184 33.57 -5.22 -5.61
CA VAL A 184 32.33 -4.56 -5.22
C VAL A 184 31.16 -5.21 -5.97
N GLU A 185 30.14 -5.67 -5.25
CA GLU A 185 28.96 -6.29 -5.83
C GLU A 185 27.90 -5.24 -6.18
N SER A 186 27.25 -5.40 -7.33
CA SER A 186 26.10 -4.56 -7.70
C SER A 186 24.84 -5.13 -7.07
N VAL A 187 24.32 -4.42 -6.07
CA VAL A 187 23.14 -4.82 -5.30
C VAL A 187 21.96 -3.95 -5.72
N SER A 188 20.89 -4.59 -6.19
CA SER A 188 19.66 -3.93 -6.58
C SER A 188 18.49 -4.38 -5.70
N ARG A 189 17.73 -3.43 -5.13
CA ARG A 189 16.62 -3.73 -4.21
C ARG A 189 15.40 -2.85 -4.50
N PRO A 190 14.17 -3.41 -4.42
CA PRO A 190 12.94 -2.66 -4.62
C PRO A 190 12.59 -1.80 -3.40
N TYR A 191 12.08 -0.59 -3.65
CA TYR A 191 11.53 0.31 -2.64
C TYR A 191 10.30 1.02 -3.21
N THR A 192 9.23 1.12 -2.43
CA THR A 192 8.07 1.94 -2.80
C THR A 192 8.18 3.30 -2.12
N PRO A 193 8.26 4.41 -2.88
CA PRO A 193 8.21 5.75 -2.33
C PRO A 193 6.94 6.03 -1.54
N THR A 194 7.08 6.81 -0.47
CA THR A 194 5.98 7.26 0.40
C THR A 194 5.43 8.64 0.00
N THR A 195 5.80 9.09 -1.20
CA THR A 195 5.33 10.33 -1.85
C THR A 195 4.71 9.99 -3.19
N LEU A 196 3.71 10.77 -3.60
CA LEU A 196 3.07 10.66 -4.90
C LEU A 196 3.61 11.74 -5.85
N ASP A 197 3.03 11.80 -7.05
CA ASP A 197 3.41 12.77 -8.09
C ASP A 197 2.89 14.21 -7.82
N ASP A 198 2.24 14.43 -6.67
CA ASP A 198 1.95 15.75 -6.13
C ASP A 198 3.21 16.46 -5.62
N ARG A 199 4.25 15.70 -5.24
CA ARG A 199 5.55 16.23 -4.82
C ARG A 199 6.49 16.41 -6.01
N LYS A 200 6.80 17.68 -6.33
CA LYS A 200 7.75 18.03 -7.37
C LYS A 200 9.20 18.08 -6.86
N GLY A 201 10.13 17.78 -7.77
CA GLY A 201 11.57 17.93 -7.58
C GLY A 201 12.22 16.90 -6.64
N SER A 202 11.44 16.07 -5.95
CA SER A 202 11.95 15.07 -5.02
C SER A 202 10.97 13.93 -4.78
N PHE A 203 11.47 12.81 -4.30
CA PHE A 203 10.67 11.71 -3.76
C PHE A 203 11.26 11.25 -2.42
N GLN A 204 10.43 10.61 -1.58
CA GLN A 204 10.87 10.10 -0.28
C GLN A 204 10.75 8.58 -0.18
N LEU A 205 11.73 8.00 0.49
CA LEU A 205 11.72 6.60 0.92
C LEU A 205 11.78 6.56 2.44
N VAL A 206 10.93 5.73 3.04
CA VAL A 206 11.00 5.40 4.47
C VAL A 206 11.53 3.98 4.58
N VAL A 207 12.71 3.84 5.19
CA VAL A 207 13.49 2.60 5.16
C VAL A 207 13.87 2.21 6.58
N LYS A 208 13.55 0.96 6.93
CA LYS A 208 14.07 0.30 8.13
C LYS A 208 15.52 -0.13 7.90
N ILE A 209 16.39 0.26 8.82
CA ILE A 209 17.80 -0.09 8.85
C ILE A 209 17.95 -1.42 9.58
N TYR A 210 18.65 -2.35 8.94
CA TYR A 210 18.98 -3.65 9.50
C TYR A 210 20.49 -3.72 9.74
N PRO A 211 20.98 -3.37 10.94
CA PRO A 211 22.41 -3.42 11.26
C PRO A 211 22.94 -4.85 11.28
N SER A 212 24.23 -5.03 11.02
CA SER A 212 24.90 -6.32 11.22
C SER A 212 25.01 -6.67 12.72
N GLY A 213 25.04 -7.96 13.02
CA GLY A 213 25.26 -8.51 14.36
C GLY A 213 24.09 -8.41 15.34
N GLN A 214 22.95 -7.82 14.96
CA GLN A 214 21.78 -7.69 15.84
C GLN A 214 20.82 -8.89 15.79
N ASP A 215 20.79 -9.60 14.66
CA ASP A 215 19.93 -10.78 14.46
C ASP A 215 20.82 -11.99 14.15
N GLU A 216 20.82 -13.00 15.01
CA GLU A 216 21.60 -14.22 14.84
C GLU A 216 21.23 -14.98 13.56
N SER A 217 19.98 -14.85 13.10
CA SER A 217 19.52 -15.47 11.85
C SER A 217 19.98 -14.69 10.60
N HIS A 218 20.33 -13.41 10.78
CA HIS A 218 20.79 -12.51 9.72
C HIS A 218 22.02 -11.70 10.18
N PRO A 219 23.16 -12.35 10.43
CA PRO A 219 24.32 -11.72 11.07
C PRO A 219 24.92 -10.57 10.24
N ASP A 220 24.75 -10.58 8.92
CA ASP A 220 25.25 -9.52 8.04
C ASP A 220 24.35 -8.28 7.99
N GLY A 221 23.14 -8.37 8.56
CA GLY A 221 22.11 -7.35 8.42
C GLY A 221 21.68 -7.10 6.97
N GLY A 222 21.07 -5.94 6.72
CA GLY A 222 20.60 -5.52 5.41
C GLY A 222 21.65 -4.70 4.68
N TRP A 223 22.20 -5.23 3.58
CA TRP A 223 23.30 -4.57 2.86
C TRP A 223 22.89 -3.21 2.30
N MET A 224 21.77 -3.15 1.57
CA MET A 224 21.27 -1.90 1.00
C MET A 224 20.80 -0.91 2.07
N SER A 225 20.15 -1.37 3.14
CA SER A 225 19.70 -0.46 4.20
C SER A 225 20.88 0.17 4.93
N GLN A 226 21.92 -0.60 5.26
CA GLN A 226 23.14 -0.05 5.88
C GLN A 226 23.92 0.85 4.91
N TYR A 227 23.93 0.53 3.61
CA TYR A 227 24.50 1.40 2.59
C TYR A 227 23.79 2.75 2.53
N LEU A 228 22.45 2.75 2.49
CA LEU A 228 21.64 3.97 2.53
C LEU A 228 21.91 4.79 3.79
N ASP A 229 21.98 4.14 4.96
CA ASP A 229 22.23 4.82 6.24
C ASP A 229 23.56 5.58 6.28
N LYS A 230 24.56 5.10 5.52
CA LYS A 230 25.89 5.74 5.40
C LYS A 230 25.92 6.92 4.44
N LEU A 231 24.91 7.09 3.58
CA LEU A 231 24.91 8.20 2.63
C LEU A 231 24.80 9.54 3.34
N GLU A 232 25.56 10.52 2.86
CA GLU A 232 25.58 11.89 3.36
C GLU A 232 24.73 12.81 2.46
N PRO A 233 23.69 13.46 3.03
CA PRO A 233 22.90 14.45 2.31
C PRO A 233 23.78 15.56 1.71
N GLY A 234 23.48 15.96 0.48
CA GLY A 234 24.23 16.99 -0.22
C GLY A 234 25.50 16.51 -0.91
N GLN A 235 25.94 15.27 -0.66
CA GLN A 235 27.14 14.70 -1.27
C GLN A 235 26.81 13.49 -2.12
N ASP A 236 26.14 12.50 -1.53
CA ASP A 236 25.96 11.20 -2.15
C ASP A 236 24.73 11.11 -3.05
N SER A 237 24.75 10.13 -3.95
CA SER A 237 23.66 9.83 -4.87
C SER A 237 23.49 8.32 -5.07
N ILE A 238 22.31 7.91 -5.52
CA ILE A 238 22.00 6.51 -5.80
C ILE A 238 21.38 6.34 -7.19
N GLN A 239 21.62 5.19 -7.82
CA GLN A 239 20.97 4.86 -9.09
C GLN A 239 19.55 4.35 -8.86
N VAL A 240 18.60 4.97 -9.54
CA VAL A 240 17.17 4.66 -9.46
C VAL A 240 16.68 4.17 -10.82
N THR A 241 16.05 2.99 -10.85
CA THR A 241 15.45 2.41 -12.05
C THR A 241 13.98 2.11 -11.82
N GLY A 242 13.13 2.41 -12.80
CA GLY A 242 11.70 2.09 -12.75
C GLY A 242 10.92 2.73 -13.89
N PRO A 243 9.58 2.68 -13.85
CA PRO A 243 8.76 2.01 -12.84
C PRO A 243 8.82 0.47 -12.98
N VAL A 244 8.65 -0.27 -11.88
CA VAL A 244 8.56 -1.74 -11.86
C VAL A 244 7.33 -2.16 -11.06
N GLY A 245 6.49 -3.02 -11.62
CA GLY A 245 5.30 -3.50 -10.96
C GLY A 245 4.46 -4.39 -11.88
N ARG A 246 3.63 -5.24 -11.26
CA ARG A 246 2.63 -6.05 -11.96
C ARG A 246 1.20 -5.66 -11.60
N LEU A 247 1.02 -4.76 -10.64
CA LEU A 247 -0.27 -4.23 -10.22
C LEU A 247 -0.25 -2.74 -10.48
N THR A 248 -1.29 -2.23 -11.15
CA THR A 248 -1.50 -0.80 -11.34
C THR A 248 -2.90 -0.44 -10.87
N TYR A 249 -3.02 0.46 -9.91
CA TYR A 249 -4.30 1.06 -9.58
C TYR A 249 -4.58 2.22 -10.54
N LYS A 250 -5.72 2.18 -11.24
CA LYS A 250 -6.14 3.21 -12.21
C LYS A 250 -7.13 4.21 -11.63
N GLY A 251 -7.52 4.04 -10.37
CA GLY A 251 -8.61 4.79 -9.74
C GLY A 251 -9.96 4.13 -9.94
N ASN A 252 -10.92 4.55 -9.13
CA ASN A 252 -12.33 4.16 -9.15
C ASN A 252 -12.56 2.64 -9.15
N GLY A 253 -11.80 1.89 -8.35
CA GLY A 253 -11.99 0.44 -8.28
C GLY A 253 -11.41 -0.37 -9.43
N ILE A 254 -10.55 0.22 -10.25
CA ILE A 254 -9.90 -0.44 -11.39
C ILE A 254 -8.46 -0.80 -11.04
N PHE A 255 -8.15 -2.09 -11.05
CA PHE A 255 -6.81 -2.63 -10.87
C PHE A 255 -6.38 -3.44 -12.09
N ASP A 256 -5.35 -2.99 -12.78
CA ASP A 256 -4.69 -3.79 -13.81
C ASP A 256 -3.66 -4.69 -13.15
N ILE A 257 -3.87 -5.99 -13.21
CA ILE A 257 -2.97 -6.99 -12.62
C ILE A 257 -2.42 -7.83 -13.75
N VAL A 258 -1.11 -7.80 -13.95
CA VAL A 258 -0.43 -8.64 -14.93
C VAL A 258 -0.23 -10.03 -14.31
N ARG A 259 -1.25 -10.89 -14.48
CA ARG A 259 -1.23 -12.34 -14.20
C ARG A 259 -1.60 -13.13 -15.45
N SER A 260 -1.33 -14.43 -15.46
CA SER A 260 -1.64 -15.32 -16.59
C SER A 260 -3.15 -15.43 -16.88
N GLU A 261 -4.01 -15.21 -15.89
CA GLU A 261 -5.44 -15.58 -15.94
C GLU A 261 -6.39 -14.41 -15.60
N CYS A 262 -5.86 -13.26 -15.17
CA CYS A 262 -6.65 -12.06 -14.86
C CYS A 262 -5.86 -10.85 -15.36
N GLN A 263 -6.46 -10.04 -16.23
CA GLN A 263 -5.81 -8.86 -16.82
C GLN A 263 -6.25 -7.55 -16.16
N SER A 264 -7.47 -7.49 -15.61
CA SER A 264 -7.99 -6.31 -14.94
C SER A 264 -9.16 -6.69 -14.02
N CYS A 265 -9.14 -6.18 -12.79
CA CYS A 265 -10.25 -6.26 -11.84
C CYS A 265 -10.94 -4.90 -11.79
N ASN A 266 -12.24 -4.85 -12.13
CA ASN A 266 -13.01 -3.62 -12.24
C ASN A 266 -14.15 -3.57 -11.21
N GLY A 267 -14.55 -2.36 -10.83
CA GLY A 267 -15.70 -2.13 -9.95
C GLY A 267 -15.46 -2.56 -8.49
N ILE A 268 -14.20 -2.67 -8.07
CA ILE A 268 -13.85 -2.99 -6.69
C ILE A 268 -14.27 -1.83 -5.78
N LYS A 269 -15.16 -2.11 -4.81
CA LYS A 269 -15.66 -1.11 -3.85
C LYS A 269 -14.98 -1.19 -2.49
N ASN A 270 -14.43 -2.36 -2.16
CA ASN A 270 -13.77 -2.63 -0.89
C ASN A 270 -12.42 -3.29 -1.17
N LEU A 271 -11.36 -2.76 -0.56
CA LEU A 271 -9.99 -3.22 -0.68
C LEU A 271 -9.49 -3.72 0.68
N GLY A 272 -9.28 -5.03 0.80
CA GLY A 272 -8.58 -5.62 1.94
C GLY A 272 -7.08 -5.64 1.70
N MET A 273 -6.30 -5.21 2.69
CA MET A 273 -4.85 -5.11 2.64
C MET A 273 -4.22 -5.80 3.86
N VAL A 274 -3.15 -6.56 3.63
CA VAL A 274 -2.39 -7.22 4.69
C VAL A 274 -0.91 -6.91 4.48
N ALA A 275 -0.31 -6.24 5.46
CA ALA A 275 1.07 -5.79 5.42
C ALA A 275 1.86 -6.37 6.61
N GLY A 276 3.12 -6.71 6.37
CA GLY A 276 4.07 -7.10 7.42
C GLY A 276 5.34 -6.26 7.34
N GLY A 277 5.76 -5.65 8.45
CA GLY A 277 6.99 -4.85 8.52
C GLY A 277 7.07 -3.77 7.43
N THR A 278 8.20 -3.74 6.71
CA THR A 278 8.43 -2.78 5.60
C THR A 278 7.51 -2.98 4.40
N GLY A 279 6.74 -4.08 4.35
CA GLY A 279 5.73 -4.37 3.34
C GLY A 279 4.49 -3.46 3.39
N ILE A 280 4.44 -2.49 4.31
CA ILE A 280 3.38 -1.49 4.38
C ILE A 280 3.49 -0.41 3.29
N THR A 281 4.69 -0.10 2.81
CA THR A 281 4.90 1.04 1.88
C THR A 281 4.13 0.95 0.55
N PRO A 282 3.94 -0.23 -0.10
CA PRO A 282 3.07 -0.33 -1.27
C PRO A 282 1.59 -0.06 -0.98
N HIS A 283 1.11 -0.46 0.19
CA HIS A 283 -0.27 -0.22 0.62
C HIS A 283 -0.48 1.25 0.94
N TYR A 284 0.47 1.86 1.65
CA TYR A 284 0.46 3.30 1.95
C TYR A 284 0.34 4.14 0.69
N GLN A 285 1.07 3.81 -0.38
CA GLN A 285 0.97 4.49 -1.68
C GLN A 285 -0.46 4.44 -2.27
N ILE A 286 -1.11 3.27 -2.22
CA ILE A 286 -2.48 3.10 -2.73
C ILE A 286 -3.47 3.87 -1.86
N ILE A 287 -3.35 3.76 -0.53
CA ILE A 287 -4.19 4.48 0.45
C ILE A 287 -4.11 5.98 0.22
N GLN A 288 -2.90 6.55 0.16
CA GLN A 288 -2.71 7.97 -0.09
C GLN A 288 -3.39 8.38 -1.40
N HIS A 289 -3.22 7.61 -2.46
CA HIS A 289 -3.80 7.95 -3.76
C HIS A 289 -5.34 7.94 -3.73
N ILE A 290 -5.96 6.92 -3.14
CA ILE A 290 -7.42 6.81 -3.00
C ILE A 290 -7.97 8.02 -2.24
N LEU A 291 -7.38 8.35 -1.09
CA LEU A 291 -7.83 9.47 -0.26
C LEU A 291 -7.62 10.82 -0.95
N GLN A 292 -6.45 11.05 -1.57
CA GLN A 292 -6.15 12.31 -2.27
C GLN A 292 -7.05 12.54 -3.49
N THR A 293 -7.38 11.47 -4.23
CA THR A 293 -8.26 11.55 -5.40
C THR A 293 -9.75 11.56 -5.05
N LYS A 294 -10.10 11.47 -3.76
CA LYS A 294 -11.47 11.38 -3.24
C LYS A 294 -12.26 10.22 -3.86
N ASP A 295 -11.55 9.16 -4.18
CA ASP A 295 -12.14 7.90 -4.64
C ASP A 295 -12.96 7.29 -3.50
N PRO A 296 -14.21 6.84 -3.71
CA PRO A 296 -15.09 6.35 -2.64
C PRO A 296 -14.77 4.93 -2.13
N MET A 297 -13.72 4.27 -2.66
CA MET A 297 -13.32 2.93 -2.23
C MET A 297 -13.08 2.84 -0.73
N LYS A 298 -13.67 1.83 -0.09
CA LYS A 298 -13.41 1.48 1.32
C LYS A 298 -12.20 0.58 1.42
N MET A 299 -11.42 0.74 2.47
CA MET A 299 -10.14 0.09 2.70
C MET A 299 -10.11 -0.47 4.13
N SER A 300 -9.68 -1.73 4.26
CA SER A 300 -9.35 -2.36 5.54
C SER A 300 -7.89 -2.81 5.50
N LEU A 301 -7.07 -2.36 6.45
CA LEU A 301 -5.64 -2.64 6.52
C LEU A 301 -5.29 -3.40 7.80
N LEU A 302 -4.70 -4.58 7.64
CA LEU A 302 -4.09 -5.33 8.75
C LEU A 302 -2.58 -5.22 8.67
N CYS A 303 -1.96 -4.64 9.71
CA CYS A 303 -0.51 -4.51 9.82
C CYS A 303 0.04 -5.46 10.89
N ALA A 304 0.94 -6.37 10.50
CA ALA A 304 1.65 -7.26 11.40
C ALA A 304 3.10 -6.78 11.61
N ASN A 305 3.49 -6.57 12.86
CA ASN A 305 4.84 -6.18 13.26
C ASN A 305 5.26 -6.95 14.52
N LYS A 306 6.57 -7.00 14.82
CA LYS A 306 7.07 -7.67 16.03
C LYS A 306 6.63 -6.92 17.29
N THR A 307 6.71 -5.59 17.27
CA THR A 307 6.23 -4.72 18.35
C THR A 307 5.39 -3.57 17.78
N PRO A 308 4.55 -2.90 18.60
CA PRO A 308 3.83 -1.71 18.16
C PRO A 308 4.74 -0.56 17.69
N ASP A 309 5.92 -0.42 18.30
CA ASP A 309 6.89 0.62 17.96
C ASP A 309 7.60 0.36 16.61
N ASP A 310 7.51 -0.88 16.09
CA ASP A 310 8.04 -1.25 14.78
C ASP A 310 7.12 -0.88 13.60
N VAL A 311 5.91 -0.37 13.88
CA VAL A 311 4.94 -0.05 12.83
C VAL A 311 5.45 1.13 12.00
N LEU A 312 6.02 0.80 10.84
CA LEU A 312 6.48 1.77 9.87
C LEU A 312 5.30 2.62 9.38
N LEU A 313 5.42 3.95 9.44
CA LEU A 313 4.36 4.91 9.11
C LEU A 313 3.13 4.83 10.03
N GLY A 314 3.27 4.28 11.24
CA GLY A 314 2.18 4.12 12.20
C GLY A 314 1.41 5.43 12.49
N PRO A 315 2.09 6.52 12.89
CA PRO A 315 1.43 7.81 13.15
C PRO A 315 0.72 8.37 11.91
N GLU A 316 1.35 8.27 10.74
CA GLU A 316 0.75 8.73 9.48
C GLU A 316 -0.50 7.91 9.11
N LEU A 317 -0.49 6.58 9.30
CA LEU A 317 -1.63 5.71 9.04
C LEU A 317 -2.78 5.95 10.02
N ALA A 318 -2.47 6.10 11.31
CA ALA A 318 -3.48 6.42 12.34
C ALA A 318 -4.19 7.73 12.02
N MET A 319 -3.43 8.78 11.65
CA MET A 319 -4.01 10.06 11.24
C MET A 319 -4.92 9.93 10.01
N LEU A 320 -4.54 9.11 9.02
CA LEU A 320 -5.38 8.87 7.84
C LEU A 320 -6.67 8.13 8.19
N ALA A 321 -6.62 7.15 9.10
CA ALA A 321 -7.80 6.41 9.58
C ALA A 321 -8.74 7.33 10.39
N ASP A 322 -8.19 8.13 11.30
CA ASP A 322 -8.95 9.08 12.13
C ASP A 322 -9.64 10.16 11.29
N THR A 323 -9.00 10.60 10.20
CA THR A 323 -9.58 11.58 9.27
C THR A 323 -10.58 10.97 8.29
N HIS A 324 -10.56 9.64 8.09
CA HIS A 324 -11.44 8.94 7.15
C HIS A 324 -12.08 7.66 7.76
N PRO A 325 -12.75 7.73 8.93
CA PRO A 325 -13.14 6.55 9.71
C PRO A 325 -14.21 5.65 9.05
N GLY A 326 -14.95 6.19 8.07
CA GLY A 326 -15.92 5.43 7.27
C GLY A 326 -15.32 4.76 6.03
N GLN A 327 -14.05 5.06 5.73
CA GLN A 327 -13.39 4.70 4.48
C GLN A 327 -12.09 3.93 4.69
N LEU A 328 -11.25 4.30 5.66
CA LEU A 328 -10.03 3.57 6.01
C LEU A 328 -10.16 3.03 7.44
N LYS A 329 -9.94 1.73 7.59
CA LYS A 329 -9.88 1.03 8.87
C LYS A 329 -8.59 0.23 8.96
#